data_AF-X6NTX5-F1
#
_entry.id   AF-X6NTX5-F1
#
_cell.length_a   1.000
_cell.length_b   1.000
_cell.length_c   1.000
_cell.angle_alpha   90.00
_cell.angle_beta   90.00
_cell.angle_gamma   90.00
#
_symmetry.space_group_name_H-M   'P 1'
#
loop_
_entity.id
_entity.type
_entity.pdbx_description
1 polymer ?
#
loop_
_entity_poly.entity_id
_entity_poly.type
_entity_poly.pdbx_seq_one_letter_code
_entity_poly.pdbx_strand_id
1 'polypeptide(L)'
;MRKRYICKCNYFQLLKVAQIKVFPGQFLKNSISIYKIFAQMSLFKAYVNDGQKIYTILLSMLTIGHLKQQIVQVTQLTHEDDVLTAIIDENGINIKSDEDLTYAFKKNPLSLTAQFRSSFLILFL
;
A
#
# COMPACT_ATOMS: atom_id res chain seq x y z
N MET A 1 5.58 18.73 22.95
CA MET A 1 6.06 18.97 21.58
C MET A 1 6.68 17.70 21.00
N ARG A 2 6.02 16.98 20.09
CA ARG A 2 6.57 15.77 19.43
C ARG A 2 7.14 16.16 18.06
N LYS A 3 8.46 16.04 17.89
CA LYS A 3 9.14 16.22 16.61
C LYS A 3 8.66 15.14 15.63
N ARG A 4 8.00 15.54 14.54
CA ARG A 4 7.65 14.65 13.43
C ARG A 4 8.82 14.61 12.46
N TYR A 5 9.51 13.48 12.37
CA TYR A 5 10.43 13.20 11.28
C TYR A 5 9.61 12.72 10.08
N ILE A 6 9.34 13.63 9.15
CA ILE A 6 8.74 13.31 7.85
C ILE A 6 9.91 12.90 6.95
N CYS A 7 10.10 11.58 6.78
CA CYS A 7 11.03 11.07 5.78
C CYS A 7 10.41 11.32 4.39
N LYS A 8 10.83 12.40 3.72
CA LYS A 8 10.50 12.69 2.32
C LYS A 8 11.34 11.77 1.42
N CYS A 9 10.91 10.53 1.19
CA CYS A 9 11.48 9.71 0.12
C CYS A 9 10.79 10.06 -1.20
N ASN A 10 11.37 11.01 -1.91
CA ASN A 10 10.94 11.39 -3.25
C ASN A 10 11.57 10.39 -4.24
N TYR A 11 10.75 9.53 -4.86
CA TYR A 11 11.19 8.44 -5.78
C TYR A 11 12.11 8.95 -6.90
N PHE A 12 11.87 10.15 -7.41
CA PHE A 12 12.71 10.81 -8.42
C PHE A 12 14.05 11.34 -7.90
N GLN A 13 14.20 11.58 -6.59
CA GLN A 13 15.49 11.99 -6.02
C GLN A 13 16.41 10.79 -5.75
N LEU A 14 15.87 9.62 -5.41
CA LEU A 14 16.68 8.41 -5.18
C LEU A 14 17.33 7.86 -6.45
N LEU A 15 16.65 8.00 -7.60
CA LEU A 15 17.24 7.67 -8.92
C LEU A 15 18.44 8.56 -9.28
N LYS A 16 18.55 9.77 -8.71
CA LYS A 16 19.73 10.63 -8.90
C LYS A 16 20.91 10.28 -7.99
N VAL A 17 20.66 9.65 -6.83
CA VAL A 17 21.70 9.25 -5.88
C VAL A 17 22.41 7.98 -6.36
N ALA A 18 21.67 7.07 -7.01
CA ALA A 18 22.24 5.92 -7.69
C ALA A 18 22.85 6.39 -9.02
N GLN A 19 24.14 6.72 -9.04
CA GLN A 19 24.96 6.95 -10.23
C GLN A 19 25.06 5.69 -11.12
N ILE A 20 23.94 5.19 -11.62
CA ILE A 20 23.89 4.05 -12.53
C ILE A 20 24.04 4.62 -13.94
N LYS A 21 25.24 4.49 -14.50
CA LYS A 21 25.52 4.81 -15.90
C LYS A 21 24.82 3.75 -16.78
N VAL A 22 23.61 4.04 -17.22
CA VAL A 22 22.79 3.09 -18.00
C VAL A 22 23.28 3.06 -19.46
N PHE A 23 23.80 1.91 -19.89
CA PHE A 23 24.11 1.65 -21.30
C PHE A 23 22.82 1.32 -22.09
N PRO A 24 22.63 1.86 -23.31
CA PRO A 24 21.34 1.89 -24.00
C PRO A 24 20.86 0.56 -24.61
N GLY A 25 21.43 -0.59 -24.23
CA GLY A 25 21.14 -1.90 -24.84
C GLY A 25 20.54 -2.99 -23.92
N GLN A 26 20.48 -2.79 -22.60
CA GLN A 26 20.03 -3.82 -21.62
C GLN A 26 18.76 -3.43 -20.83
N PHE A 27 18.04 -2.43 -21.32
CA PHE A 27 17.09 -1.64 -20.54
C PHE A 27 15.87 -2.41 -19.99
N LEU A 28 15.44 -3.51 -20.63
CA LEU A 28 14.19 -4.18 -20.26
C LEU A 28 14.34 -5.33 -19.25
N LYS A 29 15.47 -6.04 -19.22
CA LYS A 29 15.65 -7.18 -18.29
C LYS A 29 16.22 -6.77 -16.94
N ASN A 30 17.14 -5.80 -16.93
CA ASN A 30 17.80 -5.37 -15.69
C ASN A 30 16.95 -4.41 -14.85
N SER A 31 16.05 -3.64 -15.49
CA SER A 31 15.16 -2.72 -14.78
C SER A 31 14.18 -3.45 -13.85
N ILE A 32 13.57 -4.56 -14.32
CA ILE A 32 12.64 -5.38 -13.52
C ILE A 32 13.33 -5.93 -12.25
N SER A 33 14.58 -6.40 -12.37
CA SER A 33 15.33 -6.93 -11.23
C SER A 33 15.67 -5.84 -10.19
N ILE A 34 16.07 -4.65 -10.65
CA ILE A 34 16.42 -3.52 -9.79
C ILE A 34 15.17 -2.98 -9.06
N TYR A 35 14.03 -2.83 -9.74
CA TYR A 35 12.79 -2.41 -9.09
C TYR A 35 12.34 -3.40 -8.01
N LYS A 36 12.53 -4.71 -8.25
CA LYS A 36 12.20 -5.75 -7.27
C LYS A 36 13.09 -5.66 -6.02
N ILE A 37 14.38 -5.39 -6.18
CA ILE A 37 15.34 -5.23 -5.07
C ILE A 37 15.11 -3.92 -4.29
N PHE A 38 14.86 -2.80 -4.98
CA PHE A 38 14.60 -1.53 -4.30
C PHE A 38 13.25 -1.52 -3.56
N ALA A 39 12.21 -2.16 -4.13
CA ALA A 39 10.96 -2.39 -3.41
C ALA A 39 11.19 -3.24 -2.14
N GLN A 40 12.13 -4.19 -2.19
CA GLN A 40 12.51 -5.05 -1.05
C GLN A 40 13.17 -4.28 0.11
N MET A 41 13.74 -3.09 -0.13
CA MET A 41 14.37 -2.24 0.91
C MET A 41 13.53 -1.01 1.31
N SER A 42 12.46 -0.69 0.58
CA SER A 42 11.57 0.44 0.90
C SER A 42 10.25 -0.04 1.47
N LEU A 43 9.93 0.38 2.70
CA LEU A 43 8.59 0.18 3.28
C LEU A 43 7.66 1.30 2.83
N PHE A 44 6.52 0.92 2.24
CA PHE A 44 5.45 1.83 1.86
C PHE A 44 4.48 1.99 3.03
N LYS A 45 4.30 3.22 3.50
CA LYS A 45 3.44 3.51 4.64
C LYS A 45 2.03 3.85 4.16
N ALA A 46 1.03 3.15 4.69
CA ALA A 46 -0.37 3.50 4.49
C ALA A 46 -1.10 3.64 5.83
N TYR A 47 -2.12 4.49 5.82
CA TYR A 47 -3.07 4.65 6.90
C TYR A 47 -4.39 4.02 6.49
N VAL A 48 -4.93 3.13 7.32
CA VAL A 48 -6.16 2.39 7.04
C VAL A 48 -7.18 2.77 8.10
N ASN A 49 -8.30 3.36 7.70
CA ASN A 49 -9.45 3.59 8.53
C ASN A 49 -10.45 2.45 8.35
N ASP A 50 -10.82 1.73 9.41
CA ASP A 50 -11.87 0.69 9.38
C ASP A 50 -13.27 1.23 9.73
N GLY A 51 -13.37 2.54 9.99
CA GLY A 51 -14.59 3.21 10.45
C GLY A 51 -14.64 3.42 11.97
N GLN A 52 -13.89 2.64 12.74
CA GLN A 52 -13.77 2.74 14.19
C GLN A 52 -12.41 3.27 14.63
N LYS A 53 -11.35 2.90 13.92
CA LYS A 53 -9.95 3.15 14.25
C LYS A 53 -9.10 3.30 12.99
N ILE A 54 -8.02 4.08 13.13
CA ILE A 54 -6.99 4.23 12.10
C ILE A 54 -5.77 3.39 12.47
N TYR A 55 -5.37 2.51 11.57
CA TYR A 55 -4.17 1.69 11.65
C TYR A 55 -3.09 2.24 10.73
N THR A 56 -1.84 2.08 11.15
CA THR A 56 -0.69 2.32 10.27
C THR A 56 -0.15 0.97 9.85
N ILE A 57 -0.11 0.72 8.55
CA ILE A 57 0.50 -0.48 7.97
C ILE A 57 1.75 -0.11 7.19
N LEU A 58 2.71 -1.04 7.19
CA LEU A 58 3.95 -0.95 6.45
C LEU A 58 3.99 -2.10 5.44
N LEU A 59 3.96 -1.75 4.16
CA LEU A 59 3.99 -2.71 3.07
C LEU A 59 5.43 -2.81 2.56
N SER A 60 6.00 -4.01 2.58
CA SER A 60 7.25 -4.33 1.88
C SER A 60 7.03 -4.58 0.38
N MET A 61 5.78 -4.78 -0.03
CA MET A 61 5.41 -5.02 -1.42
C MET A 61 4.09 -4.31 -1.75
N LEU A 62 4.07 -3.57 -2.87
CA LEU A 62 2.89 -2.88 -3.39
C LEU A 62 2.03 -3.81 -4.22
N THR A 63 1.45 -4.82 -3.58
CA THR A 63 0.43 -5.67 -4.20
C THR A 63 -0.86 -5.65 -3.39
N ILE A 64 -1.99 -5.78 -4.09
CA ILE A 64 -3.31 -5.78 -3.49
C ILE A 64 -3.48 -6.98 -2.53
N GLY A 65 -2.85 -8.12 -2.85
CA GLY A 65 -2.86 -9.29 -1.98
C GLY A 65 -2.16 -9.01 -0.65
N HIS A 66 -0.97 -8.41 -0.70
CA HIS A 66 -0.22 -8.07 0.53
C HIS A 66 -0.94 -6.98 1.33
N LEU A 67 -1.54 -6.00 0.66
CA LEU A 67 -2.37 -4.98 1.30
C LEU A 67 -3.58 -5.59 2.03
N LYS A 68 -4.36 -6.42 1.36
CA LYS A 68 -5.53 -7.09 1.96
C LYS A 68 -5.14 -7.92 3.17
N GLN A 69 -4.05 -8.69 3.06
CA GLN A 69 -3.55 -9.49 4.18
C GLN A 69 -3.17 -8.61 5.38
N GLN A 70 -2.45 -7.50 5.16
CA GLN A 70 -2.08 -6.58 6.23
C GLN A 70 -3.31 -5.92 6.86
N ILE A 71 -4.30 -5.51 6.05
CA ILE A 71 -5.55 -4.93 6.55
C ILE A 71 -6.25 -5.93 7.47
N VAL A 72 -6.51 -7.14 6.99
CA VAL A 72 -7.20 -8.18 7.77
C VAL A 72 -6.46 -8.47 9.08
N GLN A 73 -5.13 -8.54 9.05
CA GLN A 73 -4.32 -8.78 10.25
C GLN A 73 -4.45 -7.65 11.28
N VAL A 74 -4.38 -6.38 10.86
CA VAL A 74 -4.45 -5.26 11.83
C VAL A 74 -5.86 -4.98 12.32
N THR A 75 -6.89 -5.35 11.55
CA THR A 75 -8.30 -5.14 11.90
C THR A 75 -8.96 -6.36 12.53
N GLN A 76 -8.25 -7.49 12.69
CA GLN A 76 -8.82 -8.77 13.15
C GLN A 76 -9.59 -8.65 14.46
N LEU A 77 -9.10 -7.86 15.42
CA LEU A 77 -9.76 -7.67 16.73
C LEU A 77 -11.05 -6.85 16.64
N THR A 78 -11.24 -6.06 15.58
CA THR A 78 -12.41 -5.19 15.40
C THR A 78 -13.45 -5.85 14.47
N HIS A 79 -13.00 -6.77 13.63
CA HIS A 79 -13.76 -7.32 12.50
C HIS A 79 -13.59 -8.85 12.42
N GLU A 80 -13.61 -9.56 13.56
CA GLU A 80 -13.35 -11.01 13.64
C GLU A 80 -14.28 -11.84 12.73
N ASP A 81 -15.56 -11.47 12.69
CA ASP A 81 -16.59 -12.13 11.89
C ASP A 81 -16.96 -11.35 10.62
N ASP A 82 -16.22 -10.29 10.26
CA ASP A 82 -16.55 -9.47 9.10
C ASP A 82 -15.62 -9.75 7.92
N VAL A 83 -16.19 -9.71 6.72
CA VAL A 83 -15.45 -9.87 5.47
C VAL A 83 -15.03 -8.51 4.95
N LEU A 84 -13.75 -8.33 4.62
CA LEU A 84 -13.26 -7.17 3.91
C LEU A 84 -13.84 -7.15 2.48
N THR A 85 -14.66 -6.14 2.18
CA THR A 85 -15.41 -6.03 0.92
C THR A 85 -14.80 -5.05 -0.06
N ALA A 86 -14.27 -3.92 0.42
CA ALA A 86 -13.67 -2.90 -0.42
C ALA A 86 -12.52 -2.18 0.29
N ILE A 87 -11.59 -1.67 -0.51
CA ILE A 87 -10.53 -0.78 -0.08
C ILE A 87 -10.66 0.47 -0.95
N ILE A 88 -10.83 1.63 -0.32
CA ILE A 88 -11.14 2.87 -1.01
C ILE A 88 -10.07 3.91 -0.66
N ASP A 89 -9.60 4.67 -1.64
CA ASP A 89 -8.70 5.78 -1.39
C ASP A 89 -9.43 7.03 -0.85
N GLU A 90 -8.68 8.10 -0.57
CA GLU A 90 -9.24 9.37 -0.11
C GLU A 90 -10.20 10.05 -1.12
N ASN A 91 -10.13 9.67 -2.40
CA ASN A 91 -10.98 10.22 -3.46
C ASN A 91 -12.24 9.37 -3.69
N GLY A 92 -12.48 8.33 -2.89
CA GLY A 92 -13.60 7.42 -3.09
C GLY A 92 -13.37 6.36 -4.17
N ILE A 93 -12.14 6.22 -4.69
CA ILE A 93 -11.80 5.27 -5.74
C ILE A 93 -11.51 3.90 -5.10
N ASN A 94 -12.17 2.86 -5.61
CA ASN A 94 -11.97 1.50 -5.14
C ASN A 94 -10.67 0.91 -5.71
N ILE A 95 -9.76 0.50 -4.83
CA ILE A 95 -8.47 -0.09 -5.18
C ILE A 95 -8.65 -1.61 -5.28
N LYS A 96 -8.62 -2.13 -6.51
CA LYS A 96 -8.86 -3.56 -6.77
C LYS A 96 -7.65 -4.28 -7.37
N SER A 97 -6.73 -3.54 -7.98
CA SER A 97 -5.55 -4.05 -8.68
C SER A 97 -4.23 -3.52 -8.11
N ASP A 98 -3.13 -4.15 -8.50
CA ASP A 98 -1.78 -3.70 -8.16
C ASP A 98 -1.46 -2.35 -8.82
N GLU A 99 -2.01 -2.12 -10.01
CA GLU A 99 -1.90 -0.86 -10.74
C GLU A 99 -2.61 0.28 -10.01
N ASP A 100 -3.84 0.06 -9.53
CA ASP A 100 -4.58 1.04 -8.74
C ASP A 100 -3.80 1.42 -7.48
N LEU A 101 -3.26 0.40 -6.79
CA LEU A 101 -2.49 0.59 -5.58
C LEU A 101 -1.21 1.41 -5.85
N THR A 102 -0.48 1.04 -6.89
CA THR A 102 0.73 1.73 -7.32
C THR A 102 0.43 3.17 -7.71
N TYR A 103 -0.69 3.40 -8.40
CA TYR A 103 -1.14 4.73 -8.77
C TYR A 103 -1.48 5.57 -7.53
N ALA A 104 -2.22 5.01 -6.58
CA ALA A 104 -2.61 5.68 -5.35
C ALA A 104 -1.39 6.09 -4.50
N PHE A 105 -0.34 5.25 -4.47
CA PHE A 105 0.90 5.56 -3.75
C PHE A 105 1.74 6.69 -4.36
N LYS A 106 1.47 7.14 -5.60
CA LYS A 106 2.19 8.28 -6.19
C LYS A 106 2.02 9.58 -5.41
N LYS A 107 0.96 9.71 -4.60
CA LYS A 107 0.60 10.94 -3.86
C LYS A 107 1.06 10.98 -2.39
N ASN A 108 1.77 9.96 -1.90
CA ASN A 108 2.35 9.75 -0.55
C ASN A 108 2.13 10.82 0.55
N PRO A 109 1.64 10.43 1.76
CA PRO A 109 1.26 9.08 2.22
C PRO A 109 -0.14 8.64 1.77
N LEU A 110 -0.35 7.33 1.59
CA LEU A 110 -1.65 6.80 1.16
C LEU A 110 -2.61 6.64 2.35
N SER A 111 -3.78 7.28 2.25
CA SER A 111 -4.90 7.11 3.16
C SER A 111 -5.96 6.21 2.52
N LEU A 112 -6.38 5.18 3.24
CA LEU A 112 -7.32 4.15 2.81
C LEU A 112 -8.48 4.03 3.78
N THR A 113 -9.64 3.70 3.25
CA THR A 113 -10.80 3.24 4.01
C THR A 113 -11.03 1.77 3.67
N ALA A 114 -11.01 0.91 4.69
CA ALA A 114 -11.38 -0.49 4.57
C ALA A 114 -12.86 -0.65 4.91
N GLN A 115 -13.63 -1.29 4.04
CA GLN A 115 -15.04 -1.57 4.27
C GLN A 115 -15.26 -3.03 4.59
N PHE A 116 -15.96 -3.27 5.67
CA PHE A 116 -16.28 -4.61 6.17
C PHE A 116 -17.77 -4.88 6.09
N ARG A 117 -18.13 -6.15 5.87
CA ARG A 117 -19.51 -6.62 5.91
C ARG A 117 -19.59 -7.83 6.84
N SER A 118 -20.55 -7.82 7.75
CA SER A 118 -20.76 -8.94 8.66
C SER A 118 -21.08 -10.22 7.92
N SER A 119 -20.35 -11.29 8.25
CA SER A 119 -20.58 -12.63 7.68
C SER A 119 -21.94 -13.19 8.07
N PHE A 120 -22.49 -12.77 9.21
CA PHE A 120 -23.83 -13.17 9.64
C PHE A 120 -24.90 -12.80 8.62
N LEU A 121 -24.75 -11.65 7.94
CA LEU A 121 -25.69 -11.18 6.91
C LEU A 121 -25.50 -11.86 5.54
N ILE A 122 -24.47 -12.71 5.38
CA ILE A 122 -24.24 -13.48 4.14
C ILE A 122 -25.00 -14.81 4.18
N LEU A 123 -25.27 -15.36 5.38
CA LEU A 123 -25.97 -16.64 5.54
C LEU A 123 -27.49 -16.56 5.32
N PHE A 124 -28.07 -15.35 5.29
CA PHE A 124 -29.51 -15.13 5.16
C PHE A 124 -29.91 -14.48 3.82
N LEU A 125 -29.00 -14.42 2.84
CA LEU A 125 -29.22 -13.89 1.49
C LEU A 125 -28.97 -14.98 0.45
#